data_AF-A0A7W0YF31-F1
#
_entry.id   AF-A0A7W0YF31-F1
#
_cell.length_a   1.000
_cell.length_b   1.000
_cell.length_c   1.000
_cell.angle_alpha   90.00
_cell.angle_beta   90.00
_cell.angle_gamma   90.00
#
_symmetry.space_group_name_H-M   'P 1'
#
loop_
_entity.id
_entity.type
_entity.pdbx_description
1 polymer ?
#
loop_
_entity_poly.entity_id
_entity_poly.type
_entity_poly.pdbx_seq_one_letter_code
_entity_poly.pdbx_strand_id
1 'polypeptide(L)'
;MFGVVTSDDYQPVAWMGRYPIHTPTLLVIGHVACMVFACFLLAFGAGGVLDLLMFDSAQVVSGGRIWQLATYAFVHPPSAL
;
A
#
# COMPACT_ATOMS: atom_id res chain seq x y z
N MET A 1 33.52 19.30 -0.64
CA MET A 1 32.51 18.38 -1.20
C MET A 1 32.41 17.21 -0.25
N PHE A 2 31.34 17.12 0.56
CA PHE A 2 31.17 16.02 1.51
C PHE A 2 30.83 14.75 0.73
N GLY A 3 31.81 13.85 0.65
CA GLY A 3 31.78 12.65 -0.17
C GLY A 3 31.03 11.50 0.48
N VAL A 4 29.81 11.26 0.02
CA VAL A 4 29.24 9.90 -0.05
C VAL A 4 28.93 9.70 -1.52
N VAL A 5 29.77 8.90 -2.20
CA VAL A 5 29.70 8.72 -3.66
C VAL A 5 28.75 7.57 -4.04
N THR A 6 28.11 6.92 -3.07
CA THR A 6 27.00 5.98 -3.24
C THR A 6 26.12 6.06 -2.01
N SER A 7 24.93 6.66 -2.12
CA SER A 7 23.92 6.54 -1.05
C SER A 7 23.42 5.10 -1.08
N ASP A 8 23.52 4.41 0.05
CA ASP A 8 23.00 3.04 0.23
C ASP A 8 21.47 2.98 0.01
N ASP A 9 20.78 4.12 0.00
CA ASP A 9 19.32 4.21 -0.17
C ASP A 9 18.82 3.70 -1.53
N TYR A 10 19.69 3.67 -2.55
CA TYR A 10 19.34 3.17 -3.89
C TYR A 10 19.72 1.70 -4.11
N GLN A 11 20.28 1.04 -3.10
CA GLN A 11 20.63 -0.37 -3.21
C GLN A 11 19.37 -1.25 -3.26
N PRO A 12 19.44 -2.40 -3.93
CA PRO A 12 18.34 -3.36 -3.92
C PRO A 12 18.09 -3.88 -2.50
N VAL A 13 16.82 -3.92 -2.10
CA VAL A 13 16.37 -4.42 -0.79
C VAL A 13 16.42 -5.95 -0.76
N ALA A 14 16.22 -6.59 -1.91
CA ALA A 14 16.28 -8.04 -2.06
C ALA A 14 16.74 -8.43 -3.47
N TRP A 15 17.05 -9.70 -3.66
CA TRP A 15 17.42 -10.27 -4.95
C TRP A 15 16.51 -11.46 -5.28
N MET A 16 15.87 -11.44 -6.44
CA MET A 16 15.17 -12.61 -6.99
C MET A 16 16.04 -13.24 -8.07
N GLY A 17 16.87 -14.20 -7.64
CA GLY A 17 17.91 -14.78 -8.50
C GLY A 17 18.93 -13.73 -8.91
N ARG A 18 18.96 -13.37 -10.21
CA ARG A 18 19.89 -12.38 -10.78
C ARG A 18 19.30 -10.97 -10.88
N TYR A 19 18.02 -10.79 -10.49
CA TYR A 19 17.32 -9.52 -10.63
C TYR A 19 17.27 -8.77 -9.29
N PRO A 20 17.79 -7.53 -9.22
CA PRO A 20 17.67 -6.68 -8.04
C PRO A 20 16.22 -6.23 -7.84
N ILE A 21 15.70 -6.36 -6.62
CA ILE A 21 14.40 -5.85 -6.22
C ILE A 21 14.60 -4.56 -5.44
N HIS A 22 14.08 -3.45 -5.97
CA HIS A 22 14.11 -2.15 -5.32
C HIS A 22 12.84 -1.90 -4.49
N THR A 23 12.90 -1.00 -3.52
CA THR A 23 11.77 -0.55 -2.70
C THR A 23 10.51 -0.19 -3.51
N PRO A 24 10.57 0.62 -4.59
CA PRO A 24 9.37 0.90 -5.39
C PRO A 24 8.74 -0.36 -5.99
N THR A 25 9.54 -1.35 -6.38
CA THR A 25 9.03 -2.63 -6.89
C THR A 25 8.23 -3.36 -5.82
N LEU A 26 8.70 -3.38 -4.57
CA LEU A 26 7.97 -3.97 -3.45
C LEU A 26 6.66 -3.24 -3.16
N LEU A 27 6.67 -1.90 -3.21
CA LEU A 27 5.46 -1.10 -3.02
C LEU A 27 4.42 -1.39 -4.10
N VAL A 28 4.84 -1.46 -5.37
CA VAL A 28 3.95 -1.78 -6.48
C VAL A 28 3.39 -3.20 -6.34
N ILE A 29 4.22 -4.20 -6.02
CA ILE A 29 3.76 -5.58 -5.80
C ILE A 29 2.74 -5.62 -4.65
N GLY A 30 3.03 -4.97 -3.52
CA GLY A 30 2.12 -4.88 -2.38
C GLY A 30 0.79 -4.23 -2.76
N HIS A 31 0.84 -3.13 -3.50
CA HIS A 31 -0.36 -2.42 -3.97
C HIS A 31 -1.22 -3.28 -4.91
N VAL A 32 -0.60 -3.95 -5.87
CA VAL A 32 -1.30 -4.86 -6.79
C VAL A 32 -1.92 -6.04 -6.04
N ALA A 33 -1.21 -6.61 -5.06
CA ALA A 33 -1.75 -7.67 -4.21
C ALA A 33 -2.96 -7.20 -3.39
N CYS A 34 -2.92 -5.98 -2.83
CA CYS A 34 -4.06 -5.36 -2.16
C CYS A 34 -5.25 -5.16 -3.10
N MET A 35 -5.03 -4.71 -4.34
CA MET A 35 -6.09 -4.57 -5.34
C MET A 35 -6.77 -5.92 -5.63
N VAL A 36 -5.99 -6.97 -5.87
CA VAL A 36 -6.51 -8.32 -6.12
C VAL A 36 -7.30 -8.83 -4.91
N PHE A 37 -6.78 -8.62 -3.70
CA PHE A 37 -7.47 -8.99 -2.47
C PHE A 37 -8.79 -8.23 -2.29
N ALA A 38 -8.82 -6.93 -2.60
CA ALA A 38 -10.03 -6.12 -2.57
C ALA A 38 -11.09 -6.64 -3.56
N CYS A 39 -10.68 -7.06 -4.77
CA CYS A 39 -11.59 -7.70 -5.73
C CYS A 39 -12.21 -8.98 -5.15
N PHE A 40 -11.42 -9.82 -4.46
CA PHE A 40 -11.94 -11.02 -3.80
C PHE A 40 -12.91 -10.67 -2.67
N LEU A 41 -12.58 -9.70 -1.80
CA LEU A 41 -13.48 -9.26 -0.73
C LEU A 41 -14.84 -8.80 -1.28
N LEU A 42 -14.85 -8.04 -2.39
CA LEU A 42 -16.07 -7.64 -3.07
C LEU A 42 -16.84 -8.85 -3.62
N ALA A 43 -16.16 -9.78 -4.28
CA ALA A 43 -16.77 -10.98 -4.86
C ALA A 43 -17.45 -11.88 -3.80
N PHE A 44 -16.89 -11.96 -2.60
CA PHE A 44 -17.46 -12.71 -1.48
C PHE A 44 -18.46 -11.92 -0.62
N GLY A 45 -18.81 -10.68 -1.00
CA GLY A 45 -19.76 -9.85 -0.26
C GLY A 45 -19.19 -9.23 1.03
N ALA A 46 -17.88 -9.31 1.25
CA ALA A 46 -17.18 -8.72 2.39
C ALA A 46 -16.84 -7.23 2.18
N GLY A 47 -17.63 -6.51 1.39
CA GLY A 47 -17.39 -5.09 1.06
C GLY A 47 -17.31 -4.17 2.28
N GLY A 48 -17.98 -4.52 3.39
CA GLY A 48 -17.89 -3.78 4.65
C GLY A 48 -16.48 -3.74 5.25
N VAL A 49 -15.61 -4.71 4.93
CA VAL A 49 -14.20 -4.70 5.37
C VAL A 49 -13.42 -3.58 4.66
N LEU A 50 -13.72 -3.34 3.38
CA LEU A 50 -13.10 -2.24 2.62
C LEU A 50 -13.51 -0.88 3.17
N ASP A 51 -14.73 -0.75 3.68
CA ASP A 51 -15.23 0.47 4.33
C ASP A 51 -14.49 0.79 5.64
N LEU A 52 -13.97 -0.23 6.34
CA LEU A 52 -13.11 -0.04 7.51
C LEU A 52 -11.69 0.43 7.13
N LEU A 53 -11.24 0.08 5.93
CA LEU A 53 -9.88 0.31 5.42
C LEU A 53 -9.77 1.59 4.56
N MET A 54 -10.88 2.02 3.96
CA MET A 54 -10.98 3.29 3.25
C MET A 54 -10.80 4.46 4.21
N PHE A 55 -10.13 5.50 3.72
CA PHE A 55 -9.89 6.69 4.52
C PHE A 55 -11.13 7.56 4.65
N ASP A 56 -11.55 7.78 5.89
CA ASP A 56 -12.58 8.74 6.27
C ASP A 56 -12.05 9.60 7.43
N SER A 57 -11.83 10.89 7.16
CA SER A 57 -11.26 11.82 8.13
C SER A 57 -12.12 11.98 9.39
N ALA A 58 -13.44 11.89 9.28
CA ALA A 58 -14.33 11.96 10.44
C ALA A 58 -14.16 10.73 11.33
N GLN A 59 -14.03 9.54 10.74
CA GLN A 59 -13.84 8.30 11.49
C GLN A 59 -12.42 8.14 12.05
N VAL A 60 -11.41 8.71 11.41
CA VAL A 60 -10.05 8.75 11.97
C VAL A 60 -10.01 9.61 13.23
N VAL A 61 -10.59 10.82 13.18
CA VAL A 61 -10.53 11.78 14.28
C VAL A 61 -11.49 11.43 15.42
N SER A 62 -12.73 11.03 15.11
CA SER A 62 -13.75 10.74 16.14
C SER A 62 -13.83 9.26 16.52
N GLY A 63 -13.49 8.36 15.60
CA GLY A 63 -13.65 6.91 15.77
C GLY A 63 -12.36 6.14 16.03
N GLY A 64 -11.20 6.82 16.12
CA GLY A 64 -9.91 6.21 16.44
C GLY A 64 -9.34 5.29 15.35
N ARG A 65 -9.82 5.41 14.10
CA ARG A 65 -9.43 4.53 12.97
C ARG A 65 -8.09 4.90 12.35
N ILE A 66 -7.04 5.03 13.16
CA ILE A 66 -5.70 5.50 12.73
C ILE A 66 -5.05 4.61 11.67
N TRP A 67 -5.43 3.34 11.58
CA TRP A 67 -4.94 2.41 10.56
C TRP A 67 -5.30 2.85 9.13
N GLN A 68 -6.36 3.66 8.97
CA GLN A 68 -6.77 4.20 7.68
C GLN A 68 -5.69 5.09 7.03
N LEU A 69 -4.81 5.71 7.83
CA LEU A 69 -3.68 6.49 7.32
C LEU A 69 -2.65 5.61 6.59
N ALA A 70 -2.45 4.39 7.08
CA ALA A 70 -1.53 3.43 6.47
C ALA A 70 -2.17 2.72 5.26
N THR A 71 -3.48 2.45 5.31
CA THR A 71 -4.20 1.70 4.26
C THR A 71 -4.71 2.58 3.13
N TYR A 72 -4.80 3.89 3.34
CA TYR A 72 -5.20 4.90 2.36
C TYR A 72 -4.49 4.75 1.01
N ALA A 73 -3.17 4.53 1.00
CA ALA A 73 -2.38 4.44 -0.23
C ALA A 73 -2.63 3.14 -1.05
N PHE A 74 -3.37 2.19 -0.48
CA PHE A 74 -3.58 0.86 -1.06
C PHE A 74 -5.05 0.58 -1.41
N VAL A 75 -5.99 1.29 -0.79
CA VAL A 75 -7.43 1.03 -0.93
C VAL A 75 -8.09 2.23 -1.59
N HIS A 76 -8.37 2.10 -2.88
CA HIS A 76 -9.14 3.06 -3.66
C HIS A 76 -10.35 2.36 -4.29
N PRO A 77 -11.59 2.72 -3.93
CA PRO A 77 -12.75 2.18 -4.60
C PRO A 77 -12.79 2.69 -6.06
N PRO A 78 -13.17 1.84 -7.03
CA PRO A 78 -13.24 2.24 -8.43
C PRO A 78 -14.24 3.37 -8.70
N SER A 79 -15.17 3.63 -7.77
CA SER A 79 -16.16 4.72 -7.85
C SER A 79 -15.64 6.10 -7.42
N ALA A 80 -14.37 6.22 -7.02
CA ALA A 80 -13.75 7.49 -6.62
C ALA A 80 -12.98 8.19 -7.76
N LEU A 81 -13.07 7.67 -8.98
CA LEU A 81 -12.65 8.30 -10.24
C LEU A 81 -13.83 9.00 -10.90
#